data_AF-A0A4U5JUQ8-F1
#
_entry.id   AF-A0A4U5JUQ8-F1
#
_cell.length_a   1.000
_cell.length_b   1.000
_cell.length_c   1.000
_cell.angle_alpha   90.00
_cell.angle_beta   90.00
_cell.angle_gamma   90.00
#
_symmetry.space_group_name_H-M   'P 1'
#
loop_
_entity.id
_entity.type
_entity.pdbx_description
1 polymer ?
#
loop_
_entity_poly.entity_id
_entity_poly.type
_entity_poly.pdbx_seq_one_letter_code
_entity_poly.pdbx_strand_id
1 'polypeptide(L)'
;MTYGLLVLRGIASKIAVRADQVDRMASNLSVRVLRLASLSLSLALCFAAFAANAPAPAQAESDILQRALDYSRLPATTSAVELDMRGLRYTPDQARTADVAIAKVEAKQTVLIDRDGRFRWRTRTLYPGNIEFGFLTVGSASGSATIDELKWRDGIQIDRETAESSREDHADLLFLAPALLLRDASARGAKVATEGASATVAFQDGAGRAATLTLDPASGQVLAASVGPRSYAYSEYREVAGLRQPGRIEQSRDGKLNYVWSDVSLRAAAAPAAEFVLPPGYVEKSSPGPLRATPLGEGAYRIDGAPSGYHTGFVVGDRSVVVFDAPIAPEEAAKVKAEIERAAPGRRIAYVVVSHAHGDHFGGLPAYLADGDVEVFAGAHAGVALKRNLGDKAPAKLTELAAHRRIDLGGKRVDLYPIDSGHSETMLVGYAPESRTVFQGDLFFLPEVGPVQAAFAVGEELAALIESQHLDVVNIVGVHGRSGKRADLTEALRLRKAQARPPAAAASCGNSSDPEKVVQAQLDAYNAHDLDTFVSCYAEGVAIHNLSSDKPPRKGLRTLREDYLFLKEAPKAYRAERANRIVSGPIVVDHELIRGLPPERGVPEAIAVYEVRDGKILNVWFPPRK
;
A
#
# COMPACT_ATOMS: atom_id res chain seq x y z
N MET A 1 24.01 10.55 -44.08
CA MET A 1 25.42 10.25 -44.44
C MET A 1 25.38 9.14 -45.48
N THR A 2 26.24 9.20 -46.52
CA THR A 2 26.09 8.42 -47.77
C THR A 2 26.83 7.09 -47.74
N TYR A 3 26.30 6.03 -48.37
CA TYR A 3 26.92 4.83 -49.04
C TYR A 3 25.73 3.89 -49.39
N GLY A 4 25.60 3.14 -50.50
CA GLY A 4 26.51 2.68 -51.58
C GLY A 4 26.60 1.14 -51.52
N LEU A 5 26.33 0.29 -52.53
CA LEU A 5 26.39 0.29 -54.02
C LEU A 5 25.10 -0.38 -54.61
N LEU A 6 24.70 -0.39 -55.91
CA LEU A 6 25.34 -0.54 -57.25
C LEU A 6 25.79 -1.99 -57.60
N VAL A 7 25.52 -2.60 -58.78
CA VAL A 7 24.77 -2.21 -60.02
C VAL A 7 23.78 -3.34 -60.42
N LEU A 8 23.48 -3.88 -61.64
CA LEU A 8 23.92 -3.75 -63.06
C LEU A 8 22.71 -4.02 -64.03
N ARG A 9 22.87 -4.69 -65.19
CA ARG A 9 21.85 -4.93 -66.25
C ARG A 9 22.13 -6.20 -67.08
N GLY A 10 21.11 -6.70 -67.82
CA GLY A 10 21.24 -7.64 -68.95
C GLY A 10 20.02 -7.57 -69.89
N ILE A 11 20.21 -7.76 -71.21
CA ILE A 11 19.17 -7.62 -72.26
C ILE A 11 19.15 -8.87 -73.18
N ALA A 12 17.98 -9.15 -73.76
CA ALA A 12 17.64 -10.36 -74.50
C ALA A 12 18.45 -10.66 -75.79
N SER A 13 18.47 -11.93 -76.19
CA SER A 13 18.95 -12.41 -77.48
C SER A 13 18.04 -13.51 -78.07
N LYS A 14 18.11 -13.70 -79.39
CA LYS A 14 17.13 -14.39 -80.26
C LYS A 14 17.31 -15.91 -80.28
N ILE A 15 16.26 -16.63 -80.69
CA ILE A 15 16.23 -17.46 -81.93
C ILE A 15 14.79 -17.89 -82.22
N ALA A 16 14.45 -18.10 -83.51
CA ALA A 16 13.11 -18.48 -83.97
C ALA A 16 13.15 -19.81 -84.74
N VAL A 17 12.10 -20.63 -84.60
CA VAL A 17 11.89 -21.84 -85.42
C VAL A 17 10.47 -21.83 -86.00
N ARG A 18 10.45 -21.85 -87.34
CA ARG A 18 9.38 -22.10 -88.33
C ARG A 18 7.97 -22.45 -87.84
N ALA A 19 6.99 -21.79 -88.46
CA ALA A 19 5.57 -22.15 -88.38
C ALA A 19 5.23 -23.28 -89.38
N ASP A 20 4.59 -24.36 -88.88
CA ASP A 20 3.83 -25.34 -89.67
C ASP A 20 2.73 -26.05 -88.83
N GLN A 21 2.25 -25.41 -87.75
CA GLN A 21 1.13 -25.93 -86.92
C GLN A 21 0.21 -24.82 -86.38
N VAL A 22 -0.02 -23.75 -87.15
CA VAL A 22 -0.85 -22.60 -86.75
C VAL A 22 -2.15 -22.53 -87.56
N ASP A 23 -2.95 -23.61 -87.53
CA ASP A 23 -4.31 -23.57 -88.08
C ASP A 23 -5.34 -24.50 -87.37
N ARG A 24 -5.00 -25.01 -86.17
CA ARG A 24 -5.92 -25.81 -85.32
C ARG A 24 -6.00 -25.39 -83.85
N MET A 25 -5.58 -24.16 -83.52
CA MET A 25 -5.70 -23.59 -82.16
C MET A 25 -6.43 -22.23 -82.09
N ALA A 26 -6.83 -21.64 -83.22
CA ALA A 26 -7.44 -20.30 -83.27
C ALA A 26 -8.82 -20.19 -82.60
N SER A 27 -9.55 -21.30 -82.41
CA SER A 27 -10.94 -21.29 -81.91
C SER A 27 -11.11 -21.30 -80.38
N ASN A 28 -10.07 -21.64 -79.60
CA ASN A 28 -10.17 -21.80 -78.14
C ASN A 28 -9.54 -20.67 -77.31
N LEU A 29 -8.79 -19.76 -77.93
CA LEU A 29 -8.08 -18.70 -77.20
C LEU A 29 -9.01 -17.53 -76.83
N SER A 30 -9.85 -17.09 -77.76
CA SER A 30 -10.74 -15.93 -77.60
C SER A 30 -11.70 -16.04 -76.41
N VAL A 31 -12.26 -17.24 -76.18
CA VAL A 31 -13.19 -17.50 -75.05
C VAL A 31 -12.44 -17.52 -73.71
N ARG A 32 -11.18 -17.98 -73.67
CA ARG A 32 -10.37 -17.99 -72.44
C ARG A 32 -9.88 -16.60 -72.06
N VAL A 33 -9.47 -15.78 -73.04
CA VAL A 33 -9.05 -14.39 -72.79
C VAL A 33 -10.21 -13.54 -72.27
N LEU A 34 -11.41 -13.62 -72.87
CA LEU A 34 -12.58 -12.92 -72.34
C LEU A 34 -12.96 -13.39 -70.93
N ARG A 35 -12.93 -14.70 -70.66
CA ARG A 35 -13.25 -15.22 -69.31
C ARG A 35 -12.23 -14.80 -68.25
N LEU A 36 -10.94 -14.71 -68.58
CA LEU A 36 -9.92 -14.18 -67.67
C LEU A 36 -10.11 -12.68 -67.45
N ALA A 37 -10.36 -11.90 -68.50
CA ALA A 37 -10.64 -10.47 -68.38
C ALA A 37 -11.87 -10.19 -67.50
N SER A 38 -12.96 -10.95 -67.66
CA SER A 38 -14.14 -10.82 -66.80
C SER A 38 -13.89 -11.29 -65.36
N LEU A 39 -13.06 -12.31 -65.14
CA LEU A 39 -12.71 -12.73 -63.78
C LEU A 39 -11.88 -11.66 -63.06
N SER A 40 -10.91 -11.07 -63.75
CA SER A 40 -10.12 -9.94 -63.24
C SER A 40 -10.98 -8.71 -62.95
N LEU A 41 -11.94 -8.39 -63.82
CA LEU A 41 -12.85 -7.26 -63.62
C LEU A 41 -13.82 -7.51 -62.45
N SER A 42 -14.34 -8.73 -62.30
CA SER A 42 -15.16 -9.12 -61.15
C SER A 42 -14.37 -9.11 -59.84
N LEU A 43 -13.10 -9.56 -59.83
CA LEU A 43 -12.24 -9.47 -58.65
C LEU A 43 -11.94 -8.01 -58.29
N ALA A 44 -11.65 -7.16 -59.28
CA ALA A 44 -11.44 -5.73 -59.09
C ALA A 44 -12.69 -5.02 -58.59
N LEU A 45 -13.88 -5.37 -59.09
CA LEU A 45 -15.17 -4.85 -58.59
C LEU A 45 -15.48 -5.33 -57.17
N CYS A 46 -15.18 -6.58 -56.82
CA CYS A 46 -15.30 -7.08 -55.44
C CYS A 46 -14.32 -6.36 -54.50
N PHE A 47 -13.06 -6.16 -54.88
CA PHE A 47 -12.09 -5.40 -54.08
C PHE A 47 -12.48 -3.92 -53.97
N ALA A 48 -12.99 -3.30 -55.04
CA ALA A 48 -13.50 -1.93 -55.00
C ALA A 48 -14.74 -1.79 -54.11
N ALA A 49 -15.66 -2.75 -54.13
CA ALA A 49 -16.82 -2.78 -53.24
C ALA A 49 -16.44 -3.02 -51.77
N PHE A 50 -15.43 -3.88 -51.52
CA PHE A 50 -14.93 -4.10 -50.16
C PHE A 50 -14.17 -2.87 -49.63
N ALA A 51 -13.41 -2.18 -50.48
CA ALA A 51 -12.74 -0.93 -50.14
C ALA A 51 -13.72 0.26 -49.99
N ALA A 52 -14.83 0.27 -50.72
CA ALA A 52 -15.89 1.28 -50.59
C ALA A 52 -16.77 1.09 -49.33
N ASN A 53 -16.84 -0.14 -48.80
CA ASN A 53 -17.54 -0.46 -47.56
C ASN A 53 -16.62 -0.50 -46.33
N ALA A 54 -15.31 -0.33 -46.49
CA ALA A 54 -14.39 -0.12 -45.38
C ALA A 54 -14.56 1.32 -44.85
N PRO A 55 -14.75 1.53 -43.53
CA PRO A 55 -14.81 2.88 -42.98
C PRO A 55 -13.50 3.63 -43.24
N ALA A 56 -13.60 4.94 -43.51
CA ALA A 56 -12.42 5.80 -43.65
C ALA A 56 -11.59 5.76 -42.35
N PRO A 57 -10.27 5.99 -42.37
CA PRO A 57 -9.41 5.80 -41.19
C PRO A 57 -9.92 6.52 -39.93
N ALA A 58 -10.23 7.82 -40.03
CA ALA A 58 -10.79 8.60 -38.92
C ALA A 58 -12.16 8.10 -38.42
N GLN A 59 -12.95 7.42 -39.27
CA GLN A 59 -14.21 6.80 -38.87
C GLN A 59 -13.94 5.48 -38.13
N ALA A 60 -13.01 4.65 -38.60
CA ALA A 60 -12.58 3.44 -37.89
C ALA A 60 -11.96 3.75 -36.51
N GLU A 61 -11.16 4.82 -36.42
CA GLU A 61 -10.62 5.35 -35.15
C GLU A 61 -11.75 5.75 -34.20
N SER A 62 -12.75 6.48 -34.70
CA SER A 62 -13.93 6.89 -33.92
C SER A 62 -14.78 5.71 -33.46
N ASP A 63 -14.97 4.70 -34.32
CA ASP A 63 -15.75 3.49 -34.02
C ASP A 63 -15.08 2.63 -32.93
N ILE A 64 -13.74 2.61 -32.86
CA ILE A 64 -12.99 1.91 -31.79
C ILE A 64 -13.15 2.66 -30.46
N LEU A 65 -13.01 3.98 -30.45
CA LEU A 65 -13.12 4.79 -29.24
C LEU A 65 -14.54 4.75 -28.67
N GLN A 66 -15.58 4.85 -29.51
CA GLN A 66 -16.97 4.73 -29.09
C GLN A 66 -17.27 3.33 -28.52
N ARG A 67 -16.81 2.26 -29.20
CA ARG A 67 -16.96 0.87 -28.73
C ARG A 67 -16.35 0.66 -27.34
N ALA A 68 -15.21 1.29 -27.06
CA ALA A 68 -14.56 1.22 -25.75
C ALA A 68 -15.33 2.00 -24.66
N LEU A 69 -15.90 3.16 -25.01
CA LEU A 69 -16.79 3.90 -24.12
C LEU A 69 -18.05 3.09 -23.79
N ASP A 70 -18.66 2.47 -24.81
CA ASP A 70 -19.84 1.60 -24.66
C ASP A 70 -19.53 0.33 -23.86
N TYR A 71 -18.35 -0.28 -24.07
CA TYR A 71 -17.89 -1.45 -23.29
C TYR A 71 -17.87 -1.15 -21.79
N SER A 72 -17.42 0.06 -21.38
CA SER A 72 -17.37 0.45 -19.97
C SER A 72 -18.74 0.48 -19.27
N ARG A 73 -19.81 0.68 -20.05
CA ARG A 73 -21.19 0.93 -19.59
C ARG A 73 -21.37 2.14 -18.66
N LEU A 74 -20.36 2.99 -18.51
CA LEU A 74 -20.47 4.19 -17.68
C LEU A 74 -21.49 5.17 -18.30
N PRO A 75 -22.57 5.59 -17.58
CA PRO A 75 -23.57 6.50 -18.13
C PRO A 75 -23.00 7.88 -18.48
N ALA A 76 -23.35 8.44 -19.64
CA ALA A 76 -22.82 9.75 -20.07
C ALA A 76 -23.12 10.90 -19.07
N THR A 77 -24.16 10.74 -18.26
CA THR A 77 -24.57 11.68 -17.19
C THR A 77 -23.78 11.55 -15.88
N THR A 78 -22.93 10.53 -15.72
CA THR A 78 -22.12 10.34 -14.49
C THR A 78 -21.12 11.48 -14.31
N SER A 79 -21.34 12.31 -13.29
CA SER A 79 -20.45 13.42 -12.91
C SER A 79 -19.30 13.01 -12.00
N ALA A 80 -19.46 11.93 -11.23
CA ALA A 80 -18.45 11.41 -10.32
C ALA A 80 -18.54 9.88 -10.17
N VAL A 81 -17.42 9.25 -9.81
CA VAL A 81 -17.36 7.82 -9.44
C VAL A 81 -16.68 7.67 -8.08
N GLU A 82 -17.07 6.64 -7.34
CA GLU A 82 -16.33 6.19 -6.17
C GLU A 82 -15.77 4.79 -6.42
N LEU A 83 -14.52 4.60 -6.01
CA LEU A 83 -13.66 3.48 -6.30
C LEU A 83 -13.08 2.93 -4.99
N ASP A 84 -13.57 1.78 -4.55
CA ASP A 84 -13.07 1.04 -3.39
C ASP A 84 -12.12 -0.07 -3.86
N MET A 85 -10.90 -0.11 -3.31
CA MET A 85 -9.82 -1.02 -3.72
C MET A 85 -9.14 -1.71 -2.53
N ARG A 86 -8.81 -2.99 -2.69
CA ARG A 86 -7.94 -3.77 -1.78
C ARG A 86 -6.89 -4.55 -2.57
N GLY A 87 -5.71 -4.72 -1.98
CA GLY A 87 -4.59 -5.34 -2.67
C GLY A 87 -3.29 -5.36 -1.85
N LEU A 88 -2.17 -5.50 -2.54
CA LEU A 88 -0.83 -5.50 -1.97
C LEU A 88 0.01 -4.36 -2.55
N ARG A 89 0.65 -3.57 -1.68
CA ARG A 89 1.75 -2.68 -2.02
C ARG A 89 3.06 -3.46 -1.96
N TYR A 90 3.92 -3.25 -2.94
CA TYR A 90 5.25 -3.84 -3.03
C TYR A 90 6.26 -2.78 -2.59
N THR A 91 6.82 -2.95 -1.39
CA THR A 91 7.72 -1.98 -0.75
C THR A 91 9.12 -2.58 -0.61
N PRO A 92 10.08 -2.20 -1.49
CA PRO A 92 11.48 -2.57 -1.30
C PRO A 92 11.98 -2.15 0.08
N ASP A 93 12.80 -3.01 0.70
CA ASP A 93 13.64 -2.63 1.85
C ASP A 93 12.87 -2.05 3.05
N GLN A 94 11.68 -2.60 3.26
CA GLN A 94 10.73 -2.35 4.36
C GLN A 94 10.23 -3.70 4.95
N ALA A 95 11.04 -4.75 4.84
CA ALA A 95 10.69 -6.11 5.23
C ALA A 95 11.11 -6.41 6.67
N ARG A 96 10.33 -7.24 7.37
CA ARG A 96 10.72 -7.70 8.71
C ARG A 96 12.06 -8.44 8.68
N THR A 97 12.21 -9.32 7.71
CA THR A 97 13.36 -10.22 7.57
C THR A 97 14.35 -9.68 6.54
N ALA A 98 15.65 -9.72 6.87
CA ALA A 98 16.70 -9.04 6.11
C ALA A 98 16.86 -9.61 4.69
N ASP A 99 16.66 -10.92 4.52
CA ASP A 99 16.74 -11.60 3.22
C ASP A 99 15.65 -11.14 2.22
N VAL A 100 14.50 -10.67 2.70
CA VAL A 100 13.37 -10.31 1.84
C VAL A 100 13.58 -8.92 1.24
N ALA A 101 13.86 -8.89 -0.07
CA ALA A 101 14.13 -7.65 -0.80
C ALA A 101 12.91 -6.72 -0.95
N ILE A 102 11.70 -7.28 -1.02
CA ILE A 102 10.46 -6.51 -1.23
C ILE A 102 9.38 -7.07 -0.30
N ALA A 103 8.96 -6.26 0.66
CA ALA A 103 7.82 -6.58 1.50
C ALA A 103 6.51 -6.44 0.72
N LYS A 104 5.54 -7.29 1.05
CA LYS A 104 4.16 -7.23 0.56
C LYS A 104 3.29 -6.70 1.68
N VAL A 105 2.95 -5.43 1.59
CA VAL A 105 2.17 -4.66 2.57
C VAL A 105 0.70 -4.70 2.16
N GLU A 106 -0.22 -5.02 3.07
CA GLU A 106 -1.65 -4.90 2.77
C GLU A 106 -1.98 -3.44 2.44
N ALA A 107 -2.70 -3.22 1.34
CA ALA A 107 -3.10 -1.89 0.89
C ALA A 107 -4.61 -1.82 0.64
N LYS A 108 -5.23 -0.73 1.10
CA LYS A 108 -6.66 -0.43 0.94
C LYS A 108 -6.79 1.04 0.54
N GLN A 109 -7.65 1.34 -0.42
CA GLN A 109 -7.92 2.72 -0.85
C GLN A 109 -9.40 2.93 -1.16
N THR A 110 -9.89 4.14 -0.90
CA THR A 110 -11.21 4.61 -1.36
C THR A 110 -11.01 5.96 -2.04
N VAL A 111 -11.38 6.05 -3.31
CA VAL A 111 -11.24 7.27 -4.14
C VAL A 111 -12.60 7.73 -4.64
N LEU A 112 -13.03 8.93 -4.29
CA LEU A 112 -14.11 9.64 -4.98
C LEU A 112 -13.48 10.64 -5.95
N ILE A 113 -13.78 10.52 -7.25
CA ILE A 113 -13.26 11.41 -8.30
C ILE A 113 -14.44 12.02 -9.04
N ASP A 114 -14.42 13.34 -9.26
CA ASP A 114 -15.36 14.00 -10.16
C ASP A 114 -14.71 14.55 -11.44
N ARG A 115 -15.57 14.85 -12.41
CA ARG A 115 -15.21 15.42 -13.72
C ARG A 115 -14.68 16.86 -13.65
N ASP A 116 -14.95 17.57 -12.54
CA ASP A 116 -14.68 19.00 -12.38
C ASP A 116 -13.28 19.22 -11.73
N GLY A 117 -12.47 18.16 -11.65
CA GLY A 117 -11.09 18.18 -11.16
C GLY A 117 -10.94 17.99 -9.65
N ARG A 118 -12.00 17.58 -8.94
CA ARG A 118 -11.95 17.34 -7.50
C ARG A 118 -11.82 15.86 -7.18
N PHE A 119 -11.12 15.55 -6.08
CA PHE A 119 -10.99 14.19 -5.58
C PHE A 119 -10.93 14.13 -4.05
N ARG A 120 -11.44 13.05 -3.49
CA ARG A 120 -11.16 12.58 -2.13
C ARG A 120 -10.48 11.24 -2.23
N TRP A 121 -9.27 11.12 -1.68
CA TRP A 121 -8.47 9.91 -1.69
C TRP A 121 -8.14 9.49 -0.26
N ARG A 122 -8.64 8.34 0.18
CA ARG A 122 -8.16 7.67 1.38
C ARG A 122 -7.19 6.57 1.02
N THR A 123 -6.13 6.45 1.80
CA THR A 123 -5.21 5.30 1.76
C THR A 123 -5.07 4.68 3.15
N ARG A 124 -4.91 3.36 3.21
CA ARG A 124 -4.48 2.60 4.38
C ARG A 124 -3.48 1.54 3.97
N THR A 125 -2.37 1.42 4.72
CA THR A 125 -1.36 0.38 4.51
C THR A 125 -0.83 -0.17 5.83
N LEU A 126 -0.72 -1.50 5.94
CA LEU A 126 -0.30 -2.20 7.16
C LEU A 126 1.10 -2.82 6.99
N TYR A 127 2.06 -2.24 7.69
CA TYR A 127 3.48 -2.62 7.68
C TYR A 127 3.82 -3.61 8.82
N PRO A 128 4.98 -4.29 8.76
CA PRO A 128 5.53 -5.06 9.87
C PRO A 128 5.48 -4.33 11.22
N GLY A 129 5.24 -5.05 12.31
CA GLY A 129 4.99 -4.49 13.64
C GLY A 129 3.52 -4.08 13.88
N ASN A 130 2.63 -4.38 12.93
CA ASN A 130 1.25 -3.85 12.86
C ASN A 130 1.21 -2.32 12.87
N ILE A 131 2.15 -1.69 12.14
CA ILE A 131 2.20 -0.24 11.96
C ILE A 131 1.26 0.10 10.81
N GLU A 132 0.12 0.73 11.12
CA GLU A 132 -0.83 1.20 10.11
C GLU A 132 -0.51 2.65 9.75
N PHE A 133 -0.39 2.94 8.46
CA PHE A 133 -0.45 4.31 7.93
C PHE A 133 -1.86 4.52 7.36
N GLY A 134 -2.48 5.67 7.64
CA GLY A 134 -3.83 5.99 7.18
C GLY A 134 -3.97 7.47 6.87
N PHE A 135 -4.11 7.81 5.58
CA PHE A 135 -4.16 9.21 5.13
C PHE A 135 -5.46 9.53 4.40
N LEU A 136 -5.93 10.77 4.57
CA LEU A 136 -7.00 11.37 3.78
C LEU A 136 -6.47 12.61 3.05
N THR A 137 -6.48 12.57 1.72
CA THR A 137 -6.23 13.70 0.84
C THR A 137 -7.54 14.18 0.24
N VAL A 138 -7.77 15.50 0.21
CA VAL A 138 -8.79 16.14 -0.63
C VAL A 138 -8.11 17.12 -1.58
N GLY A 139 -8.53 17.16 -2.84
CA GLY A 139 -7.86 17.94 -3.87
C GLY A 139 -8.79 18.51 -4.93
N SER A 140 -8.25 19.46 -5.69
CA SER A 140 -8.96 20.34 -6.61
C SER A 140 -8.01 21.01 -7.61
N ALA A 141 -8.54 21.69 -8.63
CA ALA A 141 -7.73 22.46 -9.57
C ALA A 141 -6.84 23.56 -8.95
N SER A 142 -7.11 23.97 -7.69
CA SER A 142 -6.32 24.97 -6.95
C SER A 142 -5.28 24.38 -5.97
N GLY A 143 -5.23 23.06 -5.80
CA GLY A 143 -4.33 22.38 -4.85
C GLY A 143 -5.01 21.26 -4.06
N SER A 144 -4.19 20.48 -3.37
CA SER A 144 -4.59 19.36 -2.52
C SER A 144 -4.08 19.53 -1.08
N ALA A 145 -4.76 18.85 -0.15
CA ALA A 145 -4.46 18.91 1.28
C ALA A 145 -4.62 17.52 1.89
N THR A 146 -3.59 17.06 2.60
CA THR A 146 -3.47 15.71 3.16
C THR A 146 -3.37 15.75 4.67
N ILE A 147 -4.03 14.81 5.34
CA ILE A 147 -3.96 14.60 6.79
C ILE A 147 -3.72 13.13 7.13
N ASP A 148 -3.05 12.91 8.26
CA ASP A 148 -2.95 11.62 8.93
C ASP A 148 -4.24 11.36 9.75
N GLU A 149 -5.06 10.38 9.34
CA GLU A 149 -6.29 10.02 10.06
C GLU A 149 -6.01 9.27 11.38
N LEU A 150 -4.80 8.72 11.56
CA LEU A 150 -4.35 7.98 12.75
C LEU A 150 -3.54 8.85 13.72
N LYS A 151 -3.07 10.01 13.25
CA LYS A 151 -2.42 11.10 13.99
C LYS A 151 -1.11 10.72 14.70
N TRP A 152 -0.37 9.73 14.21
CA TRP A 152 0.90 9.31 14.79
C TRP A 152 2.12 9.86 14.04
N ARG A 153 1.99 10.05 12.71
CA ARG A 153 3.08 10.44 11.81
C ARG A 153 3.15 11.95 11.69
N ASP A 154 2.18 12.55 11.02
CA ASP A 154 2.02 14.00 10.85
C ASP A 154 1.10 14.61 11.91
N GLY A 155 0.46 13.76 12.74
CA GLY A 155 -0.30 14.21 13.91
C GLY A 155 -1.58 14.92 13.52
N ILE A 156 -1.69 16.20 13.89
CA ILE A 156 -2.80 17.07 13.47
C ILE A 156 -2.39 18.09 12.41
N GLN A 157 -1.25 17.92 11.74
CA GLN A 157 -0.85 18.83 10.66
C GLN A 157 -1.56 18.52 9.34
N ILE A 158 -1.85 19.56 8.57
CA ILE A 158 -2.32 19.51 7.19
C ILE A 158 -1.10 19.71 6.30
N ASP A 159 -0.70 18.68 5.56
CA ASP A 159 0.25 18.86 4.47
C ASP A 159 -0.46 19.45 3.24
N ARG A 160 0.20 20.34 2.50
CA ARG A 160 -0.42 21.10 1.42
C ARG A 160 0.40 21.04 0.14
N GLU A 161 -0.28 20.60 -0.90
CA GLU A 161 0.32 20.38 -2.21
C GLU A 161 -0.21 21.38 -3.25
N THR A 162 0.65 21.68 -4.22
CA THR A 162 0.41 22.78 -5.16
C THR A 162 -0.75 22.49 -6.11
N ALA A 163 -1.26 23.52 -6.78
CA ALA A 163 -2.21 23.36 -7.88
C ALA A 163 -1.66 22.48 -9.02
N GLU A 164 -0.34 22.35 -9.17
CA GLU A 164 0.31 21.48 -10.15
C GLU A 164 0.32 20.03 -9.67
N SER A 165 0.84 19.79 -8.46
CA SER A 165 0.80 18.51 -7.76
C SER A 165 -0.61 17.91 -7.73
N SER A 166 -1.62 18.71 -7.36
CA SER A 166 -3.02 18.27 -7.29
C SER A 166 -3.65 17.96 -8.65
N ARG A 167 -3.09 18.45 -9.77
CA ARG A 167 -3.51 18.02 -11.12
C ARG A 167 -2.81 16.71 -11.52
N GLU A 168 -1.56 16.50 -11.09
CA GLU A 168 -0.91 15.20 -11.23
C GLU A 168 -1.62 14.11 -10.41
N ASP A 169 -2.00 14.41 -9.16
CA ASP A 169 -2.80 13.51 -8.30
C ASP A 169 -4.10 13.10 -8.99
N HIS A 170 -4.92 14.07 -9.43
CA HIS A 170 -6.19 13.80 -10.12
C HIS A 170 -5.98 12.97 -11.38
N ALA A 171 -4.98 13.31 -12.20
CA ALA A 171 -4.64 12.57 -13.41
C ALA A 171 -4.17 11.13 -13.11
N ASP A 172 -3.28 10.93 -12.12
CA ASP A 172 -2.79 9.61 -11.71
C ASP A 172 -3.92 8.71 -11.15
N LEU A 173 -4.89 9.28 -10.44
CA LEU A 173 -6.05 8.56 -9.92
C LEU A 173 -6.99 8.06 -11.05
N LEU A 174 -7.04 8.74 -12.20
CA LEU A 174 -7.82 8.25 -13.36
C LEU A 174 -7.27 6.92 -13.91
N PHE A 175 -5.97 6.63 -13.79
CA PHE A 175 -5.39 5.34 -14.20
C PHE A 175 -5.83 4.16 -13.32
N LEU A 176 -6.46 4.42 -12.17
CA LEU A 176 -7.10 3.40 -11.34
C LEU A 176 -8.59 3.19 -11.75
N ALA A 177 -9.11 4.02 -12.66
CA ALA A 177 -10.48 4.00 -13.17
C ALA A 177 -10.52 4.08 -14.73
N PRO A 178 -10.19 2.99 -15.47
CA PRO A 178 -10.02 3.04 -16.93
C PRO A 178 -11.22 3.60 -17.71
N ALA A 179 -12.44 3.41 -17.20
CA ALA A 179 -13.67 3.96 -17.77
C ALA A 179 -13.74 5.51 -17.72
N LEU A 180 -13.10 6.14 -16.73
CA LEU A 180 -12.93 7.61 -16.69
C LEU A 180 -11.71 8.04 -17.52
N LEU A 181 -10.59 7.33 -17.45
CA LEU A 181 -9.39 7.70 -18.23
C LEU A 181 -9.66 7.70 -19.73
N LEU A 182 -10.46 6.74 -20.22
CA LEU A 182 -10.91 6.70 -21.62
C LEU A 182 -11.78 7.90 -22.01
N ARG A 183 -12.61 8.41 -21.08
CA ARG A 183 -13.42 9.62 -21.30
C ARG A 183 -12.58 10.87 -21.31
N ASP A 184 -11.62 10.99 -20.40
CA ASP A 184 -10.68 12.10 -20.34
C ASP A 184 -9.84 12.15 -21.63
N ALA A 185 -9.30 11.01 -22.07
CA ALA A 185 -8.64 10.87 -23.37
C ALA A 185 -9.56 11.29 -24.54
N SER A 186 -10.80 10.79 -24.57
CA SER A 186 -11.78 11.17 -25.61
C SER A 186 -12.10 12.66 -25.62
N ALA A 187 -12.23 13.29 -24.45
CA ALA A 187 -12.52 14.72 -24.32
C ALA A 187 -11.31 15.60 -24.72
N ARG A 188 -10.09 15.08 -24.57
CA ARG A 188 -8.83 15.75 -24.94
C ARG A 188 -8.41 15.49 -26.39
N GLY A 189 -9.28 14.91 -27.23
CA GLY A 189 -9.00 14.67 -28.64
C GLY A 189 -7.92 13.62 -28.88
N ALA A 190 -7.96 12.52 -28.12
CA ALA A 190 -7.05 11.40 -28.28
C ALA A 190 -7.02 10.84 -29.72
N LYS A 191 -5.86 10.36 -30.12
CA LYS A 191 -5.62 9.74 -31.44
C LYS A 191 -5.56 8.24 -31.29
N VAL A 192 -6.20 7.50 -32.19
CA VAL A 192 -6.24 6.04 -32.18
C VAL A 192 -5.34 5.50 -33.29
N ALA A 193 -4.51 4.52 -32.99
CA ALA A 193 -3.70 3.78 -33.98
C ALA A 193 -3.87 2.28 -33.75
N THR A 194 -4.14 1.50 -34.80
CA THR A 194 -4.34 0.04 -34.67
C THR A 194 -3.13 -0.71 -35.22
N GLU A 195 -2.54 -1.56 -34.39
CA GLU A 195 -1.37 -2.37 -34.72
C GLU A 195 -1.62 -3.84 -34.34
N GLY A 196 -1.71 -4.70 -35.35
CA GLY A 196 -1.93 -6.13 -35.16
C GLY A 196 -3.27 -6.44 -34.49
N ALA A 197 -3.21 -6.86 -33.23
CA ALA A 197 -4.37 -7.27 -32.42
C ALA A 197 -4.77 -6.23 -31.35
N SER A 198 -4.13 -5.07 -31.31
CA SER A 198 -4.41 -4.01 -30.32
C SER A 198 -4.56 -2.63 -30.97
N ALA A 199 -5.31 -1.75 -30.31
CA ALA A 199 -5.37 -0.33 -30.66
C ALA A 199 -4.78 0.53 -29.52
N THR A 200 -3.87 1.43 -29.87
CA THR A 200 -3.26 2.39 -28.96
C THR A 200 -4.01 3.71 -29.05
N VAL A 201 -4.43 4.26 -27.90
CA VAL A 201 -5.07 5.57 -27.77
C VAL A 201 -4.09 6.52 -27.11
N ALA A 202 -3.60 7.54 -27.82
CA ALA A 202 -2.58 8.46 -27.36
C ALA A 202 -3.13 9.88 -27.13
N PHE A 203 -2.80 10.48 -25.97
CA PHE A 203 -3.32 11.78 -25.52
C PHE A 203 -2.34 12.49 -24.58
N GLN A 204 -2.67 13.73 -24.21
CA GLN A 204 -2.09 14.42 -23.05
C GLN A 204 -3.09 14.38 -21.90
N ASP A 205 -2.67 14.10 -20.67
CA ASP A 205 -3.55 13.91 -19.52
C ASP A 205 -3.96 15.23 -18.81
N GLY A 206 -4.56 15.10 -17.62
CA GLY A 206 -4.93 16.22 -16.73
C GLY A 206 -3.79 17.18 -16.34
N ALA A 207 -2.54 16.72 -16.39
CA ALA A 207 -1.33 17.48 -16.10
C ALA A 207 -0.55 17.86 -17.37
N GLY A 208 -1.05 17.50 -18.57
CA GLY A 208 -0.36 17.73 -19.84
C GLY A 208 0.73 16.69 -20.16
N ARG A 209 0.85 15.63 -19.36
CA ARG A 209 1.83 14.55 -19.54
C ARG A 209 1.37 13.64 -20.69
N ALA A 210 2.31 13.16 -21.50
CA ALA A 210 1.99 12.23 -22.57
C ALA A 210 1.57 10.86 -21.99
N ALA A 211 0.38 10.41 -22.37
CA ALA A 211 -0.25 9.19 -21.85
C ALA A 211 -0.80 8.31 -22.98
N THR A 212 -0.86 7.00 -22.73
CA THR A 212 -1.49 6.04 -23.64
C THR A 212 -2.41 5.06 -22.94
N LEU A 213 -3.40 4.56 -23.68
CA LEU A 213 -4.15 3.34 -23.39
C LEU A 213 -3.87 2.30 -24.46
N THR A 214 -3.87 1.02 -24.09
CA THR A 214 -3.93 -0.10 -25.05
C THR A 214 -5.30 -0.76 -24.93
N LEU A 215 -5.99 -0.91 -26.06
CA LEU A 215 -7.32 -1.52 -26.18
C LEU A 215 -7.27 -2.82 -26.99
N ASP A 216 -8.20 -3.72 -26.71
CA ASP A 216 -8.69 -4.67 -27.71
C ASP A 216 -9.67 -3.93 -28.66
N PRO A 217 -9.37 -3.79 -29.96
CA PRO A 217 -10.22 -3.06 -30.91
C PRO A 217 -11.53 -3.79 -31.23
N ALA A 218 -11.62 -5.10 -31.01
CA ALA A 218 -12.81 -5.90 -31.32
C ALA A 218 -13.86 -5.82 -30.20
N SER A 219 -13.44 -5.81 -28.92
CA SER A 219 -14.36 -5.67 -27.78
C SER A 219 -14.48 -4.24 -27.25
N GLY A 220 -13.44 -3.41 -27.40
CA GLY A 220 -13.33 -2.11 -26.71
C GLY A 220 -12.75 -2.20 -25.29
N GLN A 221 -12.31 -3.37 -24.83
CA GLN A 221 -11.74 -3.53 -23.48
C GLN A 221 -10.39 -2.81 -23.35
N VAL A 222 -10.20 -2.02 -22.28
CA VAL A 222 -8.90 -1.42 -21.94
C VAL A 222 -8.00 -2.48 -21.30
N LEU A 223 -6.86 -2.77 -21.90
CA LEU A 223 -5.92 -3.82 -21.49
C LEU A 223 -4.77 -3.28 -20.64
N ALA A 224 -4.27 -2.09 -20.98
CA ALA A 224 -3.15 -1.45 -20.31
C ALA A 224 -3.19 0.09 -20.45
N ALA A 225 -2.35 0.78 -19.68
CA ALA A 225 -2.09 2.21 -19.82
C ALA A 225 -0.66 2.58 -19.38
N SER A 226 -0.14 3.73 -19.79
CA SER A 226 1.10 4.29 -19.23
C SER A 226 1.14 5.82 -19.26
N VAL A 227 1.95 6.39 -18.36
CA VAL A 227 2.29 7.81 -18.28
C VAL A 227 3.67 7.99 -17.64
N GLY A 228 4.61 8.58 -18.37
CA GLY A 228 6.00 8.73 -17.93
C GLY A 228 6.62 7.39 -17.48
N PRO A 229 7.12 7.26 -16.24
CA PRO A 229 7.67 6.01 -15.72
C PRO A 229 6.62 5.00 -15.24
N ARG A 230 5.34 5.38 -15.17
CA ARG A 230 4.25 4.53 -14.65
C ARG A 230 3.59 3.72 -15.76
N SER A 231 3.28 2.45 -15.46
CA SER A 231 2.45 1.59 -16.32
C SER A 231 1.43 0.81 -15.49
N TYR A 232 0.32 0.47 -16.15
CA TYR A 232 -0.85 -0.17 -15.56
C TYR A 232 -1.32 -1.32 -16.47
N ALA A 233 -1.68 -2.46 -15.88
CA ALA A 233 -2.28 -3.59 -16.60
C ALA A 233 -3.62 -3.98 -15.96
N TYR A 234 -4.63 -4.22 -16.78
CA TYR A 234 -6.02 -4.35 -16.36
C TYR A 234 -6.56 -5.75 -16.70
N SER A 235 -6.86 -6.56 -15.67
CA SER A 235 -7.31 -7.96 -15.83
C SER A 235 -8.60 -8.25 -15.07
N GLU A 236 -9.13 -9.48 -15.25
CA GLU A 236 -10.29 -10.00 -14.52
C GLU A 236 -11.52 -9.09 -14.62
N TYR A 237 -11.82 -8.62 -15.84
CA TYR A 237 -12.94 -7.71 -16.09
C TYR A 237 -14.27 -8.30 -15.62
N ARG A 238 -14.98 -7.52 -14.81
CA ARG A 238 -16.22 -7.90 -14.13
C ARG A 238 -17.26 -6.79 -14.23
N GLU A 239 -18.52 -7.15 -14.08
CA GLU A 239 -19.64 -6.21 -14.06
C GLU A 239 -20.11 -6.00 -12.62
N VAL A 240 -20.03 -4.77 -12.13
CA VAL A 240 -20.40 -4.38 -10.76
C VAL A 240 -21.23 -3.10 -10.84
N ALA A 241 -22.38 -3.06 -10.18
CA ALA A 241 -23.34 -1.95 -10.27
C ALA A 241 -23.72 -1.54 -11.71
N GLY A 242 -23.71 -2.50 -12.65
CA GLY A 242 -23.96 -2.29 -14.09
C GLY A 242 -22.77 -1.77 -14.91
N LEU A 243 -21.64 -1.47 -14.26
CA LEU A 243 -20.42 -0.94 -14.88
C LEU A 243 -19.42 -2.06 -15.14
N ARG A 244 -18.77 -2.05 -16.31
CA ARG A 244 -17.64 -2.96 -16.59
C ARG A 244 -16.32 -2.32 -16.22
N GLN A 245 -15.49 -3.08 -15.51
CA GLN A 245 -14.25 -2.61 -14.92
C GLN A 245 -13.29 -3.79 -14.70
N PRO A 246 -11.97 -3.57 -14.64
CA PRO A 246 -11.05 -4.61 -14.19
C PRO A 246 -11.37 -5.00 -12.74
N GLY A 247 -11.41 -6.29 -12.46
CA GLY A 247 -11.41 -6.78 -11.08
C GLY A 247 -10.02 -6.69 -10.44
N ARG A 248 -8.96 -6.64 -11.27
CA ARG A 248 -7.57 -6.61 -10.86
C ARG A 248 -6.76 -5.59 -11.68
N ILE A 249 -5.95 -4.78 -11.00
CA ILE A 249 -5.07 -3.77 -11.58
C ILE A 249 -3.65 -3.99 -11.06
N GLU A 250 -2.69 -4.23 -11.95
CA GLU A 250 -1.28 -4.11 -11.63
C GLU A 250 -0.83 -2.67 -11.92
N GLN A 251 -0.05 -2.09 -11.01
CA GLN A 251 0.67 -0.83 -11.22
C GLN A 251 2.17 -1.10 -11.11
N SER A 252 2.93 -0.49 -12.02
CA SER A 252 4.39 -0.52 -12.02
C SER A 252 4.97 0.88 -12.18
N ARG A 253 6.20 1.09 -11.68
CA ARG A 253 7.03 2.27 -11.94
C ARG A 253 8.42 1.80 -12.36
N ASP A 254 8.97 2.37 -13.44
CA ASP A 254 10.29 2.00 -13.99
C ASP A 254 10.42 0.48 -14.28
N GLY A 255 9.32 -0.13 -14.72
CA GLY A 255 9.21 -1.58 -14.96
C GLY A 255 9.13 -2.45 -13.70
N LYS A 256 9.11 -1.86 -12.50
CA LYS A 256 8.98 -2.57 -11.21
C LYS A 256 7.54 -2.47 -10.68
N LEU A 257 6.93 -3.61 -10.40
CA LEU A 257 5.61 -3.72 -9.77
C LEU A 257 5.60 -3.03 -8.41
N ASN A 258 4.70 -2.06 -8.19
CA ASN A 258 4.56 -1.32 -6.93
C ASN A 258 3.20 -1.52 -6.25
N TYR A 259 2.14 -1.83 -7.00
CA TYR A 259 0.86 -2.30 -6.44
C TYR A 259 0.23 -3.42 -7.27
N VAL A 260 -0.50 -4.31 -6.58
CA VAL A 260 -1.47 -5.23 -7.16
C VAL A 260 -2.79 -5.03 -6.44
N TRP A 261 -3.74 -4.34 -7.07
CA TRP A 261 -5.13 -4.27 -6.60
C TRP A 261 -5.86 -5.51 -7.09
N SER A 262 -6.44 -6.30 -6.18
CA SER A 262 -7.07 -7.60 -6.47
C SER A 262 -8.56 -7.65 -6.15
N ASP A 263 -9.06 -6.64 -5.43
CA ASP A 263 -10.49 -6.40 -5.27
C ASP A 263 -10.76 -4.93 -5.56
N VAL A 264 -11.28 -4.65 -6.77
CA VAL A 264 -11.53 -3.32 -7.31
C VAL A 264 -13.02 -3.14 -7.58
N SER A 265 -13.63 -2.09 -7.02
CA SER A 265 -15.05 -1.80 -7.21
C SER A 265 -15.34 -0.30 -7.39
N LEU A 266 -15.66 0.07 -8.63
CA LEU A 266 -16.08 1.37 -9.10
C LEU A 266 -17.60 1.41 -9.22
N ARG A 267 -18.22 2.47 -8.69
CA ARG A 267 -19.65 2.81 -8.86
C ARG A 267 -19.81 4.27 -9.23
N ALA A 268 -20.88 4.62 -9.93
CA ALA A 268 -21.30 6.02 -10.05
C ALA A 268 -21.64 6.57 -8.65
N ALA A 269 -21.28 7.82 -8.37
CA ALA A 269 -21.42 8.43 -7.05
C ALA A 269 -21.96 9.86 -7.13
N ALA A 270 -22.50 10.36 -6.02
CA ALA A 270 -22.74 11.79 -5.82
C ALA A 270 -21.47 12.44 -5.25
N ALA A 271 -21.16 13.66 -5.71
CA ALA A 271 -20.00 14.44 -5.28
C ALA A 271 -20.40 15.81 -4.69
N PRO A 272 -21.18 15.84 -3.59
CA PRO A 272 -21.52 17.08 -2.91
C PRO A 272 -20.24 17.73 -2.36
N ALA A 273 -20.23 19.07 -2.25
CA ALA A 273 -19.01 19.81 -1.89
C ALA A 273 -18.36 19.38 -0.56
N ALA A 274 -19.16 18.88 0.40
CA ALA A 274 -18.68 18.40 1.70
C ALA A 274 -17.73 17.20 1.63
N GLU A 275 -17.76 16.39 0.57
CA GLU A 275 -16.83 15.25 0.38
C GLU A 275 -15.38 15.69 0.17
N PHE A 276 -15.17 16.95 -0.26
CA PHE A 276 -13.86 17.52 -0.60
C PHE A 276 -13.36 18.51 0.46
N VAL A 277 -13.89 18.42 1.68
CA VAL A 277 -13.51 19.25 2.83
C VAL A 277 -12.87 18.37 3.89
N LEU A 278 -11.71 18.79 4.41
CA LEU A 278 -11.05 18.09 5.51
C LEU A 278 -11.90 18.15 6.80
N PRO A 279 -11.90 17.09 7.63
CA PRO A 279 -12.53 17.12 8.94
C PRO A 279 -11.88 18.19 9.85
N PRO A 280 -12.62 18.77 10.81
CA PRO A 280 -12.08 19.76 11.73
C PRO A 280 -11.09 19.13 12.73
N GLY A 281 -10.27 19.99 13.36
CA GLY A 281 -9.29 19.57 14.37
C GLY A 281 -7.89 19.27 13.82
N TYR A 282 -7.57 19.78 12.64
CA TYR A 282 -6.24 19.82 12.04
C TYR A 282 -5.77 21.27 11.86
N VAL A 283 -4.46 21.48 11.75
CA VAL A 283 -3.80 22.81 11.69
C VAL A 283 -2.76 22.85 10.56
N GLU A 284 -2.45 24.03 10.05
CA GLU A 284 -1.45 24.22 9.00
C GLU A 284 -0.06 23.71 9.42
N LYS A 285 0.64 22.99 8.52
CA LYS A 285 1.99 22.48 8.75
C LYS A 285 3.00 23.62 8.83
N SER A 286 3.60 23.81 10.00
CA SER A 286 4.63 24.82 10.24
C SER A 286 5.99 24.38 9.68
N SER A 287 6.81 25.33 9.21
CA SER A 287 8.21 25.04 8.87
C SER A 287 8.94 24.40 10.06
N PRO A 288 9.73 23.32 9.87
CA PRO A 288 10.48 22.66 10.94
C PRO A 288 11.70 23.48 11.43
N GLY A 289 11.95 24.64 10.82
CA GLY A 289 13.13 25.46 11.06
C GLY A 289 14.38 24.95 10.33
N PRO A 290 15.54 25.60 10.54
CA PRO A 290 16.81 25.13 9.99
C PRO A 290 17.26 23.82 10.65
N LEU A 291 18.12 23.09 9.92
CA LEU A 291 18.87 21.94 10.44
C LEU A 291 19.67 22.37 11.68
N ARG A 292 19.58 21.60 12.77
CA ARG A 292 20.20 21.92 14.06
C ARG A 292 20.44 20.69 14.92
N ALA A 293 21.47 20.72 15.75
CA ALA A 293 21.63 19.81 16.89
C ALA A 293 20.91 20.33 18.14
N THR A 294 19.82 19.68 18.53
CA THR A 294 19.06 19.95 19.76
C THR A 294 19.60 19.10 20.92
N PRO A 295 20.04 19.69 22.05
CA PRO A 295 20.63 18.96 23.17
C PRO A 295 19.59 18.19 24.00
N LEU A 296 19.95 16.97 24.42
CA LEU A 296 19.13 16.09 25.28
C LEU A 296 19.70 15.94 26.70
N GLY A 297 20.93 16.41 26.92
CA GLY A 297 21.67 16.34 28.18
C GLY A 297 22.92 15.47 28.07
N GLU A 298 23.94 15.73 28.91
CA GLU A 298 25.15 14.89 29.07
C GLU A 298 25.84 14.43 27.77
N GLY A 299 25.89 15.28 26.75
CA GLY A 299 26.52 14.99 25.46
C GLY A 299 25.65 14.22 24.45
N ALA A 300 24.40 13.91 24.78
CA ALA A 300 23.41 13.37 23.84
C ALA A 300 22.62 14.49 23.14
N TYR A 301 22.28 14.26 21.87
CA TYR A 301 21.63 15.22 20.98
C TYR A 301 20.65 14.52 20.01
N ARG A 302 19.70 15.29 19.47
CA ARG A 302 18.89 14.94 18.30
C ARG A 302 19.11 15.99 17.20
N ILE A 303 19.15 15.55 15.95
CA ILE A 303 19.10 16.43 14.78
C ILE A 303 17.64 16.73 14.44
N ASP A 304 17.31 18.02 14.38
CA ASP A 304 16.01 18.52 13.92
C ASP A 304 16.18 19.31 12.62
N GLY A 305 15.10 19.54 11.87
CA GLY A 305 15.10 20.41 10.69
C GLY A 305 15.62 19.77 9.41
N ALA A 306 15.68 18.43 9.36
CA ALA A 306 15.93 17.70 8.12
C ALA A 306 14.73 17.84 7.15
N PRO A 307 14.95 18.08 5.84
CA PRO A 307 13.88 18.20 4.85
C PRO A 307 12.93 17.00 4.78
N SER A 308 13.42 15.79 5.02
CA SER A 308 12.64 14.55 5.08
C SER A 308 11.71 14.41 6.31
N GLY A 309 11.89 15.25 7.34
CA GLY A 309 11.29 15.04 8.66
C GLY A 309 11.93 13.90 9.47
N TYR A 310 13.10 13.40 9.05
CA TYR A 310 13.85 12.37 9.76
C TYR A 310 14.74 12.97 10.87
N HIS A 311 14.84 12.27 12.00
CA HIS A 311 15.66 12.66 13.15
C HIS A 311 16.82 11.69 13.40
N THR A 312 18.05 12.17 13.23
CA THR A 312 19.27 11.43 13.60
C THR A 312 19.63 11.70 15.05
N GLY A 313 19.82 10.64 15.85
CA GLY A 313 20.37 10.76 17.21
C GLY A 313 21.89 10.74 17.21
N PHE A 314 22.55 11.39 18.17
CA PHE A 314 23.99 11.18 18.39
C PHE A 314 24.43 11.43 19.84
N VAL A 315 25.58 10.86 20.22
CA VAL A 315 26.21 11.03 21.54
C VAL A 315 27.69 11.35 21.37
N VAL A 316 28.15 12.40 22.04
CA VAL A 316 29.53 12.91 21.99
C VAL A 316 30.24 12.56 23.29
N GLY A 317 31.33 11.79 23.19
CA GLY A 317 32.31 11.61 24.26
C GLY A 317 33.60 12.40 24.04
N ASP A 318 34.58 12.17 24.90
CA ASP A 318 35.89 12.84 24.86
C ASP A 318 36.75 12.41 23.67
N ARG A 319 36.57 11.16 23.19
CA ARG A 319 37.38 10.55 22.12
C ARG A 319 36.64 10.45 20.79
N SER A 320 35.32 10.25 20.80
CA SER A 320 34.53 10.02 19.59
C SER A 320 33.04 10.32 19.75
N VAL A 321 32.37 10.39 18.60
CA VAL A 321 30.92 10.46 18.45
C VAL A 321 30.39 9.11 17.96
N VAL A 322 29.21 8.72 18.46
CA VAL A 322 28.35 7.69 17.86
C VAL A 322 27.07 8.32 17.34
N VAL A 323 26.64 7.91 16.15
CA VAL A 323 25.45 8.40 15.45
C VAL A 323 24.44 7.26 15.31
N PHE A 324 23.15 7.55 15.43
CA PHE A 324 22.04 6.61 15.26
C PHE A 324 21.28 6.92 13.98
N ASP A 325 21.32 5.96 13.06
CA ASP A 325 20.85 5.98 11.68
C ASP A 325 21.51 7.01 10.75
N ALA A 326 21.52 6.66 9.46
CA ALA A 326 22.11 7.44 8.38
C ALA A 326 21.04 7.67 7.29
N PRO A 327 20.29 8.78 7.40
CA PRO A 327 18.93 8.86 6.84
C PRO A 327 18.86 8.96 5.33
N ILE A 328 17.82 8.34 4.77
CA ILE A 328 17.23 8.53 3.43
C ILE A 328 18.22 8.39 2.25
N ALA A 329 19.12 9.35 2.07
CA ALA A 329 20.03 9.46 0.94
C ALA A 329 21.34 10.19 1.34
N PRO A 330 22.48 9.91 0.69
CA PRO A 330 23.77 10.49 1.05
C PRO A 330 23.79 12.03 1.05
N GLU A 331 22.99 12.67 0.20
CA GLU A 331 22.92 14.13 0.04
C GLU A 331 22.21 14.84 1.22
N GLU A 332 21.41 14.11 2.00
CA GLU A 332 20.85 14.61 3.26
C GLU A 332 21.74 14.20 4.44
N ALA A 333 22.17 12.94 4.49
CA ALA A 333 23.08 12.46 5.52
C ALA A 333 24.41 13.23 5.59
N ALA A 334 24.94 13.75 4.47
CA ALA A 334 26.10 14.63 4.46
C ALA A 334 25.86 15.98 5.17
N LYS A 335 24.63 16.54 5.08
CA LYS A 335 24.25 17.77 5.80
C LYS A 335 24.11 17.49 7.30
N VAL A 336 23.51 16.35 7.64
CA VAL A 336 23.38 15.84 9.02
C VAL A 336 24.77 15.61 9.64
N LYS A 337 25.71 14.99 8.90
CA LYS A 337 27.11 14.80 9.31
C LYS A 337 27.79 16.14 9.63
N ALA A 338 27.67 17.15 8.76
CA ALA A 338 28.22 18.48 8.98
C ALA A 338 27.57 19.24 10.17
N GLU A 339 26.33 18.91 10.53
CA GLU A 339 25.67 19.41 11.74
C GLU A 339 26.28 18.77 13.01
N ILE A 340 26.46 17.45 12.98
CA ILE A 340 27.07 16.67 14.07
C ILE A 340 28.51 17.11 14.33
N GLU A 341 29.32 17.27 13.28
CA GLU A 341 30.71 17.75 13.36
C GLU A 341 30.81 19.16 13.95
N ARG A 342 29.85 20.04 13.63
CA ARG A 342 29.79 21.41 14.18
C ARG A 342 29.35 21.44 15.64
N ALA A 343 28.50 20.50 16.06
CA ALA A 343 28.10 20.31 17.45
C ALA A 343 29.17 19.60 18.30
N ALA A 344 30.05 18.80 17.67
CA ALA A 344 31.09 18.01 18.31
C ALA A 344 32.51 18.40 17.85
N PRO A 345 32.91 19.69 17.92
CA PRO A 345 34.14 20.17 17.28
C PRO A 345 35.38 19.42 17.76
N GLY A 346 36.15 18.90 16.81
CA GLY A 346 37.37 18.12 17.05
C GLY A 346 37.17 16.68 17.52
N ARG A 347 35.92 16.18 17.62
CA ARG A 347 35.63 14.76 17.90
C ARG A 347 35.29 14.05 16.58
N ARG A 348 35.92 12.91 16.33
CA ARG A 348 35.64 12.10 15.15
C ARG A 348 34.33 11.32 15.33
N ILE A 349 33.52 11.21 14.28
CA ILE A 349 32.50 10.17 14.19
C ILE A 349 33.24 8.85 14.01
N ALA A 350 33.19 7.97 15.01
CA ALA A 350 33.84 6.66 14.95
C ALA A 350 32.84 5.53 14.72
N TYR A 351 31.55 5.78 15.02
CA TYR A 351 30.52 4.78 15.09
C TYR A 351 29.23 5.26 14.44
N VAL A 352 28.61 4.43 13.60
CA VAL A 352 27.22 4.58 13.18
C VAL A 352 26.46 3.32 13.60
N VAL A 353 25.34 3.50 14.29
CA VAL A 353 24.42 2.42 14.66
C VAL A 353 23.25 2.49 13.70
N VAL A 354 23.13 1.50 12.82
CA VAL A 354 21.91 1.27 12.04
C VAL A 354 20.93 0.57 12.99
N SER A 355 19.85 1.27 13.35
CA SER A 355 18.84 0.76 14.28
C SER A 355 18.14 -0.46 13.71
N HIS A 356 17.88 -0.51 12.40
CA HIS A 356 17.49 -1.72 11.69
C HIS A 356 17.67 -1.58 10.18
N ALA A 357 17.59 -2.70 9.46
CA ALA A 357 17.89 -2.78 8.04
C ALA A 357 16.72 -2.38 7.12
N HIS A 358 16.04 -1.27 7.42
CA HIS A 358 15.09 -0.61 6.48
C HIS A 358 15.79 0.53 5.73
N GLY A 359 15.43 0.71 4.45
CA GLY A 359 16.21 1.52 3.50
C GLY A 359 16.41 2.98 3.90
N ASP A 360 15.44 3.58 4.58
CA ASP A 360 15.47 4.93 5.12
C ASP A 360 16.39 5.11 6.33
N HIS A 361 16.72 4.04 7.05
CA HIS A 361 17.62 4.06 8.21
C HIS A 361 19.12 3.98 7.83
N PHE A 362 19.44 3.46 6.65
CA PHE A 362 20.82 3.29 6.18
C PHE A 362 21.13 3.87 4.80
N GLY A 363 20.16 4.39 4.03
CA GLY A 363 20.36 4.87 2.67
C GLY A 363 21.40 6.00 2.56
N GLY A 364 21.55 6.80 3.61
CA GLY A 364 22.57 7.84 3.74
C GLY A 364 23.94 7.39 4.25
N LEU A 365 24.11 6.11 4.64
CA LEU A 365 25.34 5.58 5.24
C LEU A 365 26.64 5.86 4.45
N PRO A 366 26.65 5.86 3.09
CA PRO A 366 27.83 6.23 2.32
C PRO A 366 28.42 7.63 2.64
N ALA A 367 27.62 8.57 3.16
CA ALA A 367 28.10 9.89 3.56
C ALA A 367 29.00 9.85 4.81
N TYR A 368 28.81 8.88 5.70
CA TYR A 368 29.66 8.67 6.87
C TYR A 368 30.87 7.79 6.54
N LEU A 369 30.70 6.80 5.65
CA LEU A 369 31.78 5.89 5.25
C LEU A 369 32.89 6.55 4.42
N ALA A 370 32.64 7.73 3.85
CA ALA A 370 33.62 8.50 3.07
C ALA A 370 34.91 8.84 3.84
N ASP A 371 34.84 8.93 5.17
CA ASP A 371 35.99 9.25 6.05
C ASP A 371 36.88 8.02 6.37
N GLY A 372 36.48 6.81 5.97
CA GLY A 372 37.29 5.59 6.00
C GLY A 372 37.50 4.89 7.35
N ASP A 373 37.33 5.56 8.50
CA ASP A 373 37.52 4.97 9.85
C ASP A 373 36.24 4.98 10.73
N VAL A 374 35.09 4.68 10.13
CA VAL A 374 33.82 4.45 10.83
C VAL A 374 33.55 2.95 10.95
N GLU A 375 33.26 2.46 12.17
CA GLU A 375 32.68 1.13 12.40
C GLU A 375 31.15 1.24 12.43
N VAL A 376 30.46 0.35 11.73
CA VAL A 376 29.00 0.29 11.70
C VAL A 376 28.51 -0.86 12.57
N PHE A 377 27.61 -0.57 13.51
CA PHE A 377 26.86 -1.57 14.26
C PHE A 377 25.46 -1.73 13.65
N ALA A 378 24.98 -2.96 13.56
CA ALA A 378 23.62 -3.30 13.14
C ALA A 378 23.15 -4.58 13.85
N GLY A 379 21.85 -4.88 13.80
CA GLY A 379 21.34 -6.16 14.31
C GLY A 379 21.89 -7.34 13.52
N ALA A 380 21.79 -8.54 14.10
CA ALA A 380 22.14 -9.78 13.41
C ALA A 380 21.43 -9.89 12.05
N HIS A 381 22.18 -10.32 11.01
CA HIS A 381 21.70 -10.54 9.63
C HIS A 381 21.40 -9.28 8.81
N ALA A 382 21.51 -8.08 9.40
CA ALA A 382 21.38 -6.80 8.68
C ALA A 382 22.36 -6.65 7.50
N GLY A 383 23.53 -7.30 7.57
CA GLY A 383 24.57 -7.26 6.53
C GLY A 383 24.08 -7.68 5.14
N VAL A 384 23.09 -8.60 5.06
CA VAL A 384 22.51 -9.04 3.77
C VAL A 384 21.75 -7.89 3.09
N ALA A 385 20.87 -7.22 3.84
CA ALA A 385 20.10 -6.08 3.35
C ALA A 385 20.99 -4.85 3.06
N LEU A 386 22.01 -4.59 3.89
CA LEU A 386 23.00 -3.55 3.66
C LEU A 386 23.79 -3.80 2.36
N LYS A 387 24.30 -5.03 2.13
CA LYS A 387 25.06 -5.36 0.92
C LYS A 387 24.17 -5.39 -0.33
N ARG A 388 22.92 -5.85 -0.22
CA ARG A 388 21.93 -5.82 -1.31
C ARG A 388 21.71 -4.41 -1.87
N ASN A 389 21.62 -3.41 -0.99
CA ASN A 389 21.22 -2.06 -1.35
C ASN A 389 22.37 -1.11 -1.63
N LEU A 390 23.41 -1.14 -0.79
CA LEU A 390 24.55 -0.25 -0.94
C LEU A 390 25.59 -0.79 -1.94
N GLY A 391 25.53 -2.09 -2.28
CA GLY A 391 26.48 -2.72 -3.19
C GLY A 391 27.90 -2.56 -2.67
N ASP A 392 28.77 -1.94 -3.46
CA ASP A 392 30.17 -1.70 -3.06
C ASP A 392 30.36 -0.43 -2.21
N LYS A 393 29.27 0.29 -1.91
CA LYS A 393 29.21 1.34 -0.87
C LYS A 393 28.77 0.79 0.51
N ALA A 394 28.63 -0.53 0.64
CA ALA A 394 28.34 -1.17 1.93
C ALA A 394 29.51 -1.00 2.91
N PRO A 395 29.27 -0.98 4.24
CA PRO A 395 30.32 -0.75 5.24
C PRO A 395 31.40 -1.83 5.22
N ALA A 396 32.65 -1.42 5.03
CA ALA A 396 33.83 -2.30 5.12
C ALA A 396 34.15 -2.73 6.56
N LYS A 397 33.65 -1.99 7.56
CA LYS A 397 33.68 -2.33 8.99
C LYS A 397 32.24 -2.46 9.48
N LEU A 398 31.72 -3.68 9.50
CA LEU A 398 30.38 -4.00 9.99
C LEU A 398 30.49 -4.99 11.16
N THR A 399 29.89 -4.65 12.30
CA THR A 399 29.77 -5.51 13.47
C THR A 399 28.29 -5.79 13.74
N GLU A 400 27.83 -6.97 13.34
CA GLU A 400 26.46 -7.42 13.57
C GLU A 400 26.27 -7.96 15.00
N LEU A 401 25.17 -7.57 15.65
CA LEU A 401 24.93 -7.82 17.07
C LEU A 401 23.74 -8.74 17.32
N ALA A 402 24.00 -9.91 17.92
CA ALA A 402 23.00 -10.85 18.44
C ALA A 402 22.87 -10.82 19.98
N ALA A 403 23.66 -9.98 20.66
CA ALA A 403 23.65 -9.80 22.11
C ALA A 403 23.99 -8.34 22.48
N HIS A 404 23.81 -7.98 23.75
CA HIS A 404 24.16 -6.65 24.28
C HIS A 404 25.62 -6.27 24.00
N ARG A 405 25.85 -5.01 23.63
CA ARG A 405 27.18 -4.45 23.34
C ARG A 405 27.32 -3.06 23.95
N ARG A 406 28.44 -2.79 24.62
CA ARG A 406 28.81 -1.44 25.07
C ARG A 406 29.82 -0.79 24.13
N ILE A 407 29.65 0.51 23.91
CA ILE A 407 30.59 1.43 23.26
C ILE A 407 31.06 2.42 24.32
N ASP A 408 32.38 2.61 24.45
CA ASP A 408 32.98 3.67 25.28
C ASP A 408 33.51 4.80 24.38
N LEU A 409 32.98 6.00 24.57
CA LEU A 409 33.30 7.19 23.80
C LEU A 409 34.37 8.06 24.47
N GLY A 410 34.83 7.67 25.67
CA GLY A 410 35.54 8.52 26.63
C GLY A 410 34.57 9.41 27.39
N GLY A 411 34.52 9.28 28.72
CA GLY A 411 33.64 10.07 29.60
C GLY A 411 32.14 9.79 29.48
N LYS A 412 31.68 9.20 28.36
CA LYS A 412 30.31 8.79 28.05
C LYS A 412 30.31 7.39 27.44
N ARG A 413 29.19 6.66 27.61
CA ARG A 413 29.01 5.34 26.99
C ARG A 413 27.67 5.22 26.28
N VAL A 414 27.58 4.24 25.39
CA VAL A 414 26.32 3.78 24.81
C VAL A 414 26.24 2.27 24.99
N ASP A 415 25.08 1.80 25.45
CA ASP A 415 24.69 0.40 25.53
C ASP A 415 23.71 0.09 24.38
N LEU A 416 24.00 -0.92 23.57
CA LEU A 416 23.19 -1.37 22.43
C LEU A 416 22.53 -2.70 22.78
N TYR A 417 21.22 -2.79 22.53
CA TYR A 417 20.38 -3.94 22.84
C TYR A 417 19.66 -4.43 21.58
N PRO A 418 20.02 -5.60 21.03
CA PRO A 418 19.21 -6.26 20.01
C PRO A 418 17.86 -6.70 20.56
N ILE A 419 16.82 -6.64 19.73
CA ILE A 419 15.46 -7.08 20.06
C ILE A 419 14.80 -7.75 18.84
N ASP A 420 14.21 -8.93 19.04
CA ASP A 420 13.41 -9.59 18.01
C ASP A 420 12.02 -8.92 17.94
N SER A 421 11.87 -7.95 17.04
CA SER A 421 10.67 -7.10 16.95
C SER A 421 9.67 -7.62 15.93
N GLY A 422 8.38 -7.31 16.10
CA GLY A 422 7.38 -7.46 15.05
C GLY A 422 7.71 -6.65 13.79
N HIS A 423 8.47 -5.55 13.91
CA HIS A 423 8.83 -4.64 12.81
C HIS A 423 10.03 -5.13 11.99
N SER A 424 11.15 -5.43 12.64
CA SER A 424 12.31 -6.06 12.01
C SER A 424 13.02 -7.02 12.98
N GLU A 425 13.55 -8.13 12.46
CA GLU A 425 14.44 -9.02 13.22
C GLU A 425 15.81 -8.39 13.49
N THR A 426 16.13 -7.29 12.81
CA THR A 426 17.43 -6.59 12.87
C THR A 426 17.46 -5.41 13.84
N MET A 427 16.40 -5.24 14.66
CA MET A 427 16.27 -4.08 15.57
C MET A 427 17.35 -4.03 16.65
N LEU A 428 18.00 -2.86 16.76
CA LEU A 428 18.84 -2.40 17.84
C LEU A 428 18.23 -1.18 18.51
N VAL A 429 18.17 -1.21 19.84
CA VAL A 429 17.86 -0.03 20.67
C VAL A 429 19.15 0.43 21.36
N GLY A 430 19.49 1.70 21.19
CA GLY A 430 20.60 2.34 21.88
C GLY A 430 20.17 3.03 23.17
N TYR A 431 21.02 3.00 24.19
CA TYR A 431 20.82 3.69 25.46
C TYR A 431 22.09 4.42 25.88
N ALA A 432 21.97 5.71 26.17
CA ALA A 432 23.02 6.59 26.64
C ALA A 432 22.77 6.94 28.13
N PRO A 433 23.25 6.12 29.09
CA PRO A 433 22.85 6.16 30.48
C PRO A 433 23.17 7.48 31.20
N GLU A 434 24.25 8.17 30.86
CA GLU A 434 24.57 9.48 31.46
C GLU A 434 23.47 10.51 31.15
N SER A 435 22.97 10.51 29.91
CA SER A 435 21.88 11.39 29.46
C SER A 435 20.47 10.83 29.73
N ARG A 436 20.37 9.59 30.21
CA ARG A 436 19.11 8.84 30.37
C ARG A 436 18.26 8.81 29.09
N THR A 437 18.93 8.70 27.93
CA THR A 437 18.31 8.76 26.60
C THR A 437 18.31 7.40 25.93
N VAL A 438 17.16 6.99 25.41
CA VAL A 438 17.00 5.84 24.51
C VAL A 438 16.85 6.33 23.07
N PHE A 439 17.56 5.69 22.14
CA PHE A 439 17.43 5.84 20.70
C PHE A 439 16.86 4.53 20.14
N GLN A 440 15.64 4.55 19.60
CA GLN A 440 14.85 3.32 19.41
C GLN A 440 14.42 3.01 17.97
N GLY A 441 14.70 3.90 17.01
CA GLY A 441 14.19 3.76 15.64
C GLY A 441 12.68 3.94 15.59
N ASP A 442 11.97 2.88 15.22
CA ASP A 442 10.55 2.84 14.84
C ASP A 442 9.69 1.93 15.76
N LEU A 443 10.09 1.78 17.03
CA LEU A 443 9.29 1.09 18.06
C LEU A 443 8.29 2.00 18.79
N PHE A 444 8.53 3.31 18.84
CA PHE A 444 7.62 4.28 19.48
C PHE A 444 7.51 5.59 18.71
N PHE A 445 6.27 6.03 18.49
CA PHE A 445 5.93 7.19 17.69
C PHE A 445 5.14 8.22 18.48
N LEU A 446 5.46 9.49 18.26
CA LEU A 446 4.81 10.63 18.89
C LEU A 446 4.88 11.81 17.91
N PRO A 447 3.76 12.28 17.33
CA PRO A 447 3.81 13.29 16.27
C PRO A 447 4.44 14.60 16.76
N GLU A 448 5.10 15.35 15.86
CA GLU A 448 5.64 16.67 16.21
C GLU A 448 4.54 17.59 16.78
N VAL A 449 3.42 17.72 16.06
CA VAL A 449 2.25 18.51 16.52
C VAL A 449 1.03 17.61 16.71
N GLY A 450 0.51 17.56 17.95
CA GLY A 450 -0.66 16.77 18.32
C GLY A 450 -0.54 16.09 19.69
N PRO A 451 -1.62 15.44 20.17
CA PRO A 451 -1.60 14.67 21.41
C PRO A 451 -0.88 13.32 21.23
N VAL A 452 -0.60 12.65 22.36
CA VAL A 452 -0.15 11.25 22.39
C VAL A 452 -1.23 10.36 21.76
N GLN A 453 -0.83 9.44 20.86
CA GLN A 453 -1.73 8.44 20.29
C GLN A 453 -1.60 7.09 21.00
N ALA A 454 -2.49 6.15 20.68
CA ALA A 454 -2.29 4.75 21.03
C ALA A 454 -1.03 4.19 20.35
N ALA A 455 -0.25 3.41 21.10
CA ALA A 455 0.92 2.73 20.55
C ALA A 455 0.55 1.61 19.55
N PHE A 456 1.45 1.33 18.61
CA PHE A 456 1.47 0.06 17.87
C PHE A 456 2.00 -1.08 18.77
N ALA A 457 2.01 -2.32 18.26
CA ALA A 457 2.47 -3.48 19.04
C ALA A 457 3.94 -3.32 19.49
N VAL A 458 4.76 -2.74 18.62
CA VAL A 458 6.18 -2.43 18.85
C VAL A 458 6.44 -1.51 20.05
N GLY A 459 5.45 -0.72 20.48
CA GLY A 459 5.56 0.08 21.71
C GLY A 459 5.53 -0.76 22.98
N GLU A 460 4.88 -1.94 22.95
CA GLU A 460 4.93 -2.91 24.06
C GLU A 460 6.31 -3.58 24.11
N GLU A 461 6.93 -3.84 22.95
CA GLU A 461 8.28 -4.40 22.83
C GLU A 461 9.34 -3.46 23.43
N LEU A 462 9.29 -2.16 23.11
CA LEU A 462 10.18 -1.15 23.69
C LEU A 462 10.00 -1.03 25.22
N ALA A 463 8.76 -1.05 25.71
CA ALA A 463 8.50 -0.99 27.14
C ALA A 463 9.04 -2.22 27.87
N ALA A 464 8.83 -3.43 27.32
CA ALA A 464 9.38 -4.67 27.87
C ALA A 464 10.92 -4.66 27.90
N LEU A 465 11.59 -4.07 26.90
CA LEU A 465 13.04 -3.89 26.92
C LEU A 465 13.49 -2.93 28.03
N ILE A 466 12.83 -1.77 28.15
CA ILE A 466 13.13 -0.77 29.19
C ILE A 466 12.96 -1.36 30.60
N GLU A 467 11.92 -2.17 30.81
CA GLU A 467 11.65 -2.81 32.10
C GLU A 467 12.62 -3.96 32.40
N SER A 468 12.86 -4.86 31.44
CA SER A 468 13.72 -6.04 31.62
C SER A 468 15.21 -5.72 31.75
N GLN A 469 15.69 -4.66 31.09
CA GLN A 469 17.08 -4.17 31.23
C GLN A 469 17.21 -3.11 32.34
N HIS A 470 16.12 -2.81 33.06
CA HIS A 470 16.06 -1.83 34.15
C HIS A 470 16.58 -0.43 33.76
N LEU A 471 16.22 0.03 32.55
CA LEU A 471 16.71 1.30 32.00
C LEU A 471 16.03 2.50 32.68
N ASP A 472 16.82 3.47 33.13
CA ASP A 472 16.36 4.65 33.85
C ASP A 472 16.06 5.81 32.88
N VAL A 473 15.09 5.59 31.99
CA VAL A 473 14.84 6.44 30.81
C VAL A 473 14.10 7.74 31.12
N VAL A 474 14.66 8.85 30.64
CA VAL A 474 14.04 10.20 30.60
C VAL A 474 13.61 10.57 29.18
N ASN A 475 14.51 10.40 28.20
CA ASN A 475 14.25 10.75 26.80
C ASN A 475 14.07 9.48 25.96
N ILE A 476 13.07 9.47 25.08
CA ILE A 476 12.84 8.43 24.07
C ILE A 476 12.90 9.11 22.70
N VAL A 477 13.93 8.80 21.92
CA VAL A 477 14.23 9.40 20.62
C VAL A 477 13.92 8.37 19.53
N GLY A 478 12.84 8.61 18.80
CA GLY A 478 12.61 7.98 17.50
C GLY A 478 13.20 8.81 16.37
N VAL A 479 13.16 8.24 15.17
CA VAL A 479 13.58 8.93 13.94
C VAL A 479 12.45 9.76 13.31
N HIS A 480 11.23 9.63 13.85
CA HIS A 480 10.01 10.26 13.35
C HIS A 480 9.21 10.88 14.48
N GLY A 481 8.69 12.09 14.25
CA GLY A 481 7.95 12.84 15.27
C GLY A 481 8.86 13.37 16.39
N ARG A 482 8.28 13.95 17.45
CA ARG A 482 9.04 14.58 18.55
C ARG A 482 9.57 13.56 19.56
N SER A 483 10.72 13.88 20.19
CA SER A 483 11.26 13.10 21.31
C SER A 483 10.25 12.98 22.46
N GLY A 484 9.86 11.76 22.79
CA GLY A 484 8.96 11.45 23.90
C GLY A 484 9.67 11.30 25.24
N LYS A 485 8.87 11.14 26.29
CA LYS A 485 9.28 10.78 27.65
C LYS A 485 8.65 9.45 28.05
N ARG A 486 9.12 8.86 29.15
CA ARG A 486 8.54 7.62 29.71
C ARG A 486 7.02 7.74 29.98
N ALA A 487 6.55 8.94 30.34
CA ALA A 487 5.14 9.24 30.53
C ALA A 487 4.31 9.14 29.22
N ASP A 488 4.83 9.63 28.09
CA ASP A 488 4.15 9.54 26.79
C ASP A 488 4.01 8.08 26.35
N LEU A 489 5.06 7.26 26.55
CA LEU A 489 5.00 5.82 26.26
C LEU A 489 3.97 5.11 27.16
N THR A 490 3.93 5.42 28.46
CA THR A 490 2.91 4.88 29.38
C THR A 490 1.48 5.27 28.97
N GLU A 491 1.26 6.52 28.56
CA GLU A 491 -0.04 6.98 28.08
C GLU A 491 -0.42 6.33 26.74
N ALA A 492 0.52 6.21 25.79
CA ALA A 492 0.28 5.54 24.52
C ALA A 492 -0.10 4.06 24.68
N LEU A 493 0.53 3.37 25.64
CA LEU A 493 0.19 2.00 26.01
C LEU A 493 -1.17 1.92 26.72
N ARG A 494 -1.52 2.91 27.56
CA ARG A 494 -2.85 3.01 28.19
C ARG A 494 -3.95 3.22 27.14
N LEU A 495 -3.70 4.10 26.16
CA LEU A 495 -4.60 4.37 25.03
C LEU A 495 -4.76 3.13 24.14
N ARG A 496 -3.66 2.45 23.79
CA ARG A 496 -3.67 1.17 23.08
C ARG A 496 -4.51 0.12 23.81
N LYS A 497 -4.30 -0.04 25.12
CA LYS A 497 -5.05 -0.98 25.97
C LYS A 497 -6.52 -0.57 26.18
N ALA A 498 -6.88 0.69 25.90
CA ALA A 498 -8.27 1.16 25.86
C ALA A 498 -8.94 0.93 24.49
N GLN A 499 -8.19 0.99 23.39
CA GLN A 499 -8.68 0.64 22.04
C GLN A 499 -8.77 -0.87 21.80
N ALA A 500 -7.84 -1.65 22.39
CA ALA A 500 -7.84 -3.12 22.34
C ALA A 500 -8.81 -3.76 23.35
N ARG A 501 -9.41 -2.95 24.24
CA ARG A 501 -10.67 -3.32 24.88
C ARG A 501 -11.80 -3.01 23.91
N PRO A 502 -12.79 -3.90 23.73
CA PRO A 502 -13.99 -3.51 23.01
C PRO A 502 -14.66 -2.31 23.70
N PRO A 503 -15.39 -1.46 22.95
CA PRO A 503 -16.10 -0.33 23.52
C PRO A 503 -17.03 -0.82 24.63
N ALA A 504 -16.94 -0.20 25.82
CA ALA A 504 -17.67 -0.66 27.00
C ALA A 504 -19.17 -0.80 26.68
N ALA A 505 -19.74 -1.97 26.97
CA ALA A 505 -20.99 -2.50 26.40
C ALA A 505 -22.10 -1.44 26.21
N ALA A 506 -22.15 -0.87 24.99
CA ALA A 506 -23.04 0.24 24.63
C ALA A 506 -23.60 0.10 23.20
N ALA A 507 -23.60 -1.11 22.66
CA ALA A 507 -24.32 -1.48 21.44
C ALA A 507 -25.20 -2.71 21.73
N SER A 508 -26.39 -2.48 22.28
CA SER A 508 -27.37 -3.56 22.46
C SER A 508 -27.74 -4.14 21.09
N CYS A 509 -27.43 -5.43 20.90
CA CYS A 509 -27.70 -6.13 19.65
C CYS A 509 -29.18 -6.02 19.25
N GLY A 510 -29.44 -5.61 18.01
CA GLY A 510 -30.77 -5.20 17.53
C GLY A 510 -30.84 -3.72 17.10
N ASN A 511 -29.93 -2.87 17.57
CA ASN A 511 -29.80 -1.47 17.08
C ASN A 511 -29.08 -1.35 15.73
N SER A 512 -28.75 -2.47 15.07
CA SER A 512 -28.10 -2.51 13.77
C SER A 512 -28.52 -3.74 12.99
N SER A 513 -28.82 -3.58 11.69
CA SER A 513 -29.04 -4.67 10.75
C SER A 513 -27.74 -5.21 10.11
N ASP A 514 -26.60 -4.61 10.45
CA ASP A 514 -25.27 -4.97 9.94
C ASP A 514 -24.75 -6.24 10.65
N PRO A 515 -24.54 -7.35 9.91
CA PRO A 515 -24.09 -8.62 10.48
C PRO A 515 -22.76 -8.54 11.23
N GLU A 516 -21.80 -7.75 10.73
CA GLU A 516 -20.49 -7.62 11.35
C GLU A 516 -20.60 -6.95 12.73
N LYS A 517 -21.45 -5.91 12.83
CA LYS A 517 -21.67 -5.18 14.08
C LYS A 517 -22.41 -6.00 15.12
N VAL A 518 -23.37 -6.84 14.70
CA VAL A 518 -24.10 -7.74 15.60
C VAL A 518 -23.18 -8.81 16.18
N VAL A 519 -22.35 -9.44 15.34
CA VAL A 519 -21.40 -10.47 15.81
C VAL A 519 -20.26 -9.84 16.61
N GLN A 520 -19.82 -8.61 16.29
CA GLN A 520 -18.87 -7.90 17.14
C GLN A 520 -19.44 -7.63 18.53
N ALA A 521 -20.65 -7.08 18.64
CA ALA A 521 -21.28 -6.83 19.95
C ALA A 521 -21.52 -8.12 20.76
N GLN A 522 -21.79 -9.25 20.10
CA GLN A 522 -21.83 -10.57 20.74
C GLN A 522 -20.46 -10.98 21.29
N LEU A 523 -19.38 -10.83 20.51
CA LEU A 523 -18.02 -11.17 20.93
C LEU A 523 -17.54 -10.26 22.08
N ASP A 524 -17.90 -8.99 22.02
CA ASP A 524 -17.59 -7.99 23.04
C ASP A 524 -18.29 -8.33 24.36
N ALA A 525 -19.56 -8.72 24.32
CA ALA A 525 -20.32 -9.18 25.50
C ALA A 525 -19.78 -10.51 26.06
N TYR A 526 -19.43 -11.46 25.20
CA TYR A 526 -18.77 -12.72 25.59
C TYR A 526 -17.47 -12.43 26.35
N ASN A 527 -16.63 -11.54 25.82
CA ASN A 527 -15.35 -11.14 26.42
C ASN A 527 -15.48 -10.23 27.64
N ALA A 528 -16.62 -9.56 27.82
CA ALA A 528 -16.95 -8.82 29.04
C ALA A 528 -17.55 -9.72 30.14
N HIS A 529 -17.78 -11.01 29.85
CA HIS A 529 -18.54 -11.97 30.67
C HIS A 529 -20.00 -11.53 30.93
N ASP A 530 -20.53 -10.65 30.10
CA ASP A 530 -21.91 -10.17 30.16
C ASP A 530 -22.85 -11.14 29.44
N LEU A 531 -23.31 -12.15 30.18
CA LEU A 531 -24.27 -13.15 29.68
C LEU A 531 -25.61 -12.54 29.24
N ASP A 532 -26.02 -11.39 29.79
CA ASP A 532 -27.30 -10.77 29.49
C ASP A 532 -27.24 -10.02 28.15
N THR A 533 -26.21 -9.21 27.92
CA THR A 533 -25.95 -8.61 26.59
C THR A 533 -25.61 -9.69 25.56
N PHE A 534 -24.84 -10.71 25.91
CA PHE A 534 -24.51 -11.83 25.01
C PHE A 534 -25.77 -12.55 24.50
N VAL A 535 -26.66 -12.99 25.40
CA VAL A 535 -27.92 -13.66 25.02
C VAL A 535 -28.82 -12.71 24.21
N SER A 536 -28.78 -11.40 24.47
CA SER A 536 -29.55 -10.41 23.69
C SER A 536 -29.19 -10.38 22.19
N CYS A 537 -28.01 -10.88 21.79
CA CYS A 537 -27.56 -10.86 20.40
C CYS A 537 -28.17 -11.94 19.50
N TYR A 538 -28.95 -12.85 20.07
CA TYR A 538 -29.51 -13.98 19.35
C TYR A 538 -31.03 -13.84 19.15
N ALA A 539 -31.55 -14.51 18.12
CA ALA A 539 -32.99 -14.58 17.86
C ALA A 539 -33.67 -15.56 18.82
N GLU A 540 -34.97 -15.38 19.08
CA GLU A 540 -35.74 -16.28 19.97
C GLU A 540 -35.63 -17.76 19.55
N GLY A 541 -35.66 -18.00 18.24
CA GLY A 541 -35.54 -19.33 17.61
C GLY A 541 -34.11 -19.78 17.30
N VAL A 542 -33.08 -19.17 17.90
CA VAL A 542 -31.66 -19.45 17.61
C VAL A 542 -31.34 -20.95 17.57
N ALA A 543 -30.54 -21.39 16.60
CA ALA A 543 -30.01 -22.76 16.54
C ALA A 543 -28.48 -22.81 16.60
N ILE A 544 -27.95 -23.64 17.50
CA ILE A 544 -26.52 -23.86 17.71
C ILE A 544 -26.16 -25.25 17.19
N HIS A 545 -25.37 -25.29 16.12
CA HIS A 545 -24.93 -26.50 15.43
C HIS A 545 -23.48 -26.81 15.79
N ASN A 546 -23.21 -27.99 16.35
CA ASN A 546 -21.86 -28.52 16.49
C ASN A 546 -21.62 -29.54 15.36
N LEU A 547 -20.83 -29.18 14.36
CA LEU A 547 -20.59 -30.02 13.17
C LEU A 547 -19.66 -31.21 13.45
N SER A 548 -19.19 -31.37 14.69
CA SER A 548 -18.46 -32.55 15.17
C SER A 548 -19.36 -33.61 15.80
N SER A 549 -20.69 -33.48 15.70
CA SER A 549 -21.62 -34.38 16.40
C SER A 549 -22.93 -34.57 15.63
N ASP A 550 -23.39 -35.83 15.54
CA ASP A 550 -24.68 -36.20 14.95
C ASP A 550 -25.90 -35.79 15.79
N LYS A 551 -25.69 -35.03 16.89
CA LYS A 551 -26.76 -34.53 17.74
C LYS A 551 -27.51 -33.39 17.05
N PRO A 552 -28.85 -33.30 17.20
CA PRO A 552 -29.61 -32.17 16.66
C PRO A 552 -29.14 -30.85 17.28
N PRO A 553 -29.24 -29.73 16.55
CA PRO A 553 -28.79 -28.44 17.04
C PRO A 553 -29.56 -28.03 18.31
N ARG A 554 -28.85 -27.45 19.27
CA ARG A 554 -29.47 -26.90 20.49
C ARG A 554 -30.21 -25.61 20.14
N LYS A 555 -31.45 -25.45 20.59
CA LYS A 555 -32.33 -24.36 20.14
C LYS A 555 -32.87 -23.49 21.28
N GLY A 556 -33.06 -22.22 20.96
CA GLY A 556 -33.74 -21.22 21.79
C GLY A 556 -32.88 -20.55 22.84
N LEU A 557 -33.22 -19.30 23.18
CA LEU A 557 -32.45 -18.44 24.09
C LEU A 557 -32.25 -19.03 25.48
N ARG A 558 -33.18 -19.86 25.99
CA ARG A 558 -33.01 -20.53 27.28
C ARG A 558 -31.83 -21.50 27.25
N THR A 559 -31.78 -22.37 26.24
CA THR A 559 -30.71 -23.37 26.05
C THR A 559 -29.36 -22.69 25.81
N LEU A 560 -29.32 -21.62 25.01
CA LEU A 560 -28.14 -20.77 24.83
C LEU A 560 -27.66 -20.18 26.17
N ARG A 561 -28.58 -19.64 26.99
CA ARG A 561 -28.24 -19.06 28.29
C ARG A 561 -27.69 -20.11 29.25
N GLU A 562 -28.30 -21.29 29.30
CA GLU A 562 -27.85 -22.47 30.06
C GLU A 562 -26.44 -22.91 29.63
N ASP A 563 -26.19 -23.03 28.33
CA ASP A 563 -24.89 -23.40 27.74
C ASP A 563 -23.75 -22.45 28.12
N TYR A 564 -24.03 -21.14 28.23
CA TYR A 564 -23.03 -20.09 28.46
C TYR A 564 -23.01 -19.56 29.92
N LEU A 565 -23.73 -20.19 30.86
CA LEU A 565 -23.68 -19.84 32.29
C LEU A 565 -22.27 -19.79 32.86
N PHE A 566 -21.35 -20.62 32.34
CA PHE A 566 -19.95 -20.69 32.79
C PHE A 566 -19.20 -19.36 32.69
N LEU A 567 -19.63 -18.42 31.84
CA LEU A 567 -19.01 -17.08 31.75
C LEU A 567 -19.04 -16.33 33.08
N LYS A 568 -20.02 -16.58 33.96
CA LYS A 568 -20.13 -15.92 35.27
C LYS A 568 -19.04 -16.37 36.26
N GLU A 569 -18.53 -17.59 36.08
CA GLU A 569 -17.50 -18.20 36.92
C GLU A 569 -16.12 -18.22 36.23
N ALA A 570 -16.02 -17.67 35.01
CA ALA A 570 -14.79 -17.68 34.24
C ALA A 570 -13.74 -16.71 34.82
N PRO A 571 -12.45 -17.09 34.88
CA PRO A 571 -11.40 -16.16 35.29
C PRO A 571 -11.36 -14.93 34.36
N LYS A 572 -11.19 -13.72 34.89
CA LYS A 572 -11.19 -12.46 34.10
C LYS A 572 -10.16 -12.36 32.95
N ALA A 573 -9.23 -13.31 32.84
CA ALA A 573 -8.30 -13.44 31.72
C ALA A 573 -8.88 -14.24 30.54
N TYR A 574 -9.93 -15.03 30.77
CA TYR A 574 -10.59 -15.89 29.80
C TYR A 574 -11.35 -15.05 28.76
N ARG A 575 -10.94 -15.16 27.48
CA ARG A 575 -11.52 -14.42 26.36
C ARG A 575 -11.33 -15.16 25.03
N ALA A 576 -12.20 -14.91 24.07
CA ALA A 576 -12.00 -15.23 22.67
C ALA A 576 -11.36 -14.04 21.94
N GLU A 577 -10.21 -14.26 21.30
CA GLU A 577 -9.45 -13.23 20.59
C GLU A 577 -9.50 -13.48 19.09
N ARG A 578 -10.27 -12.64 18.37
CA ARG A 578 -10.56 -12.79 16.95
C ARG A 578 -9.33 -12.49 16.08
N ALA A 579 -8.67 -13.56 15.60
CA ALA A 579 -7.53 -13.49 14.70
C ALA A 579 -7.92 -13.04 13.29
N ASN A 580 -9.08 -13.47 12.78
CA ASN A 580 -9.58 -13.08 11.45
C ASN A 580 -11.12 -13.06 11.42
N ARG A 581 -11.69 -12.28 10.50
CA ARG A 581 -13.13 -12.24 10.19
C ARG A 581 -13.37 -12.22 8.68
N ILE A 582 -14.35 -13.00 8.23
CA ILE A 582 -14.92 -12.93 6.87
C ILE A 582 -16.39 -12.55 6.99
N VAL A 583 -16.87 -11.64 6.12
CA VAL A 583 -18.28 -11.23 6.04
C VAL A 583 -18.78 -11.46 4.62
N SER A 584 -19.92 -12.12 4.46
CA SER A 584 -20.53 -12.41 3.16
C SER A 584 -22.05 -12.37 3.26
N GLY A 585 -22.63 -11.22 2.92
CA GLY A 585 -24.05 -10.95 3.11
C GLY A 585 -24.46 -11.14 4.58
N PRO A 586 -25.41 -12.04 4.91
CA PRO A 586 -25.84 -12.31 6.28
C PRO A 586 -24.86 -13.17 7.09
N ILE A 587 -23.84 -13.74 6.45
CA ILE A 587 -22.90 -14.67 7.09
C ILE A 587 -21.67 -13.94 7.59
N VAL A 588 -21.28 -14.22 8.84
CA VAL A 588 -19.99 -13.83 9.41
C VAL A 588 -19.25 -15.09 9.82
N VAL A 589 -17.95 -15.16 9.55
CA VAL A 589 -17.06 -16.24 10.02
C VAL A 589 -15.96 -15.60 10.85
N ASP A 590 -15.87 -15.96 12.12
CA ASP A 590 -14.76 -15.59 12.99
C ASP A 590 -13.80 -16.76 13.20
N HIS A 591 -12.51 -16.45 13.19
CA HIS A 591 -11.43 -17.31 13.63
C HIS A 591 -10.90 -16.77 14.96
N GLU A 592 -11.03 -17.56 16.03
CA GLU A 592 -10.83 -17.13 17.40
C GLU A 592 -9.72 -17.93 18.10
N LEU A 593 -8.91 -17.23 18.89
CA LEU A 593 -7.90 -17.78 19.77
C LEU A 593 -8.39 -17.69 21.22
N ILE A 594 -8.59 -18.82 21.89
CA ILE A 594 -9.09 -18.83 23.27
C ILE A 594 -7.94 -18.59 24.23
N ARG A 595 -7.93 -17.43 24.88
CA ARG A 595 -6.92 -16.99 25.87
C ARG A 595 -7.42 -17.24 27.30
N GLY A 596 -6.51 -17.15 28.27
CA GLY A 596 -6.83 -17.19 29.71
C GLY A 596 -7.21 -18.56 30.28
N LEU A 597 -6.97 -19.62 29.52
CA LEU A 597 -6.97 -20.99 30.01
C LEU A 597 -5.65 -21.30 30.77
N PRO A 598 -5.61 -22.36 31.61
CA PRO A 598 -4.38 -22.84 32.21
C PRO A 598 -3.28 -23.16 31.17
N PRO A 599 -1.99 -22.95 31.45
CA PRO A 599 -0.91 -23.06 30.46
C PRO A 599 -0.85 -24.40 29.72
N GLU A 600 -1.19 -25.50 30.39
CA GLU A 600 -1.22 -26.86 29.85
C GLU A 600 -2.33 -27.08 28.79
N ARG A 601 -3.23 -26.12 28.60
CA ARG A 601 -4.22 -26.09 27.50
C ARG A 601 -3.74 -25.33 26.26
N GLY A 602 -2.60 -24.63 26.35
CA GLY A 602 -2.10 -23.76 25.28
C GLY A 602 -3.09 -22.64 24.93
N VAL A 603 -3.19 -22.33 23.64
CA VAL A 603 -4.17 -21.38 23.08
C VAL A 603 -5.01 -22.11 22.03
N PRO A 604 -6.15 -22.71 22.41
CA PRO A 604 -6.98 -23.44 21.47
C PRO A 604 -7.63 -22.51 20.45
N GLU A 605 -7.57 -22.92 19.17
CA GLU A 605 -8.30 -22.23 18.10
C GLU A 605 -9.77 -22.67 18.05
N ALA A 606 -10.64 -21.78 17.57
CA ALA A 606 -12.02 -22.06 17.22
C ALA A 606 -12.40 -21.34 15.91
N ILE A 607 -13.32 -21.93 15.16
CA ILE A 607 -14.05 -21.26 14.09
C ILE A 607 -15.51 -21.16 14.51
N ALA A 608 -16.10 -19.97 14.37
CA ALA A 608 -17.51 -19.74 14.60
C ALA A 608 -18.12 -19.12 13.33
N VAL A 609 -19.14 -19.78 12.77
CA VAL A 609 -19.90 -19.28 11.62
C VAL A 609 -21.26 -18.81 12.13
N TYR A 610 -21.66 -17.60 11.78
CA TYR A 610 -22.88 -16.94 12.23
C TYR A 610 -23.75 -16.57 11.04
N GLU A 611 -25.07 -16.75 11.17
CA GLU A 611 -26.06 -16.13 10.27
C GLU A 611 -26.85 -15.08 11.03
N VAL A 612 -26.78 -13.83 10.57
CA VAL A 612 -27.54 -12.70 11.13
C VAL A 612 -28.76 -12.41 10.28
N ARG A 613 -29.93 -12.31 10.93
CA ARG A 613 -31.22 -11.90 10.37
C ARG A 613 -31.83 -10.85 11.29
N ASP A 614 -32.37 -9.78 10.72
CA ASP A 614 -33.12 -8.74 11.44
C ASP A 614 -32.39 -8.17 12.68
N GLY A 615 -31.07 -8.04 12.59
CA GLY A 615 -30.20 -7.53 13.66
C GLY A 615 -29.91 -8.53 14.80
N LYS A 616 -30.20 -9.82 14.61
CA LYS A 616 -29.99 -10.91 15.57
C LYS A 616 -29.32 -12.13 14.92
N ILE A 617 -28.50 -12.85 15.67
CA ILE A 617 -27.91 -14.13 15.24
C ILE A 617 -29.00 -15.22 15.29
N LEU A 618 -29.34 -15.79 14.13
CA LEU A 618 -30.34 -16.85 13.99
C LEU A 618 -29.73 -18.24 14.04
N ASN A 619 -28.57 -18.45 13.40
CA ASN A 619 -27.86 -19.72 13.41
C ASN A 619 -26.38 -19.52 13.76
N VAL A 620 -25.82 -20.48 14.49
CA VAL A 620 -24.37 -20.60 14.74
C VAL A 620 -23.92 -22.00 14.36
N TRP A 621 -22.83 -22.12 13.62
CA TRP A 621 -22.16 -23.40 13.36
C TRP A 621 -20.73 -23.36 13.88
N PHE A 622 -20.35 -24.40 14.63
CA PHE A 622 -18.99 -24.68 15.04
C PHE A 622 -18.45 -25.86 14.20
N PRO A 623 -17.55 -25.64 13.24
CA PRO A 623 -16.85 -26.69 12.51
C PRO A 623 -15.99 -27.58 13.41
N PRO A 624 -15.59 -28.77 12.95
CA PRO A 624 -14.60 -29.59 13.64
C PRO A 624 -13.28 -28.85 13.82
N ARG A 625 -12.73 -28.93 15.02
CA ARG A 625 -11.34 -28.55 15.29
C ARG A 625 -10.41 -29.62 14.72
N LYS A 626 -9.22 -29.22 14.26
CA LYS A 626 -8.13 -30.14 13.90
C LYS A 626 -7.48 -30.73 15.15
#